data_AF-R6NIB4-F1
#
_entry.id   AF-R6NIB4-F1
#
_cell.length_a   1.000
_cell.length_b   1.000
_cell.length_c   1.000
_cell.angle_alpha   90.00
_cell.angle_beta   90.00
_cell.angle_gamma   90.00
#
_symmetry.space_group_name_H-M   'P 1'
#
loop_
_entity.id
_entity.type
_entity.pdbx_description
1 polymer ?
#
loop_
_entity_poly.entity_id
_entity_poly.type
_entity_poly.pdbx_seq_one_letter_code
_entity_poly.pdbx_strand_id
1 'polypeptide(L)' 'MSKAHWIEHSHLFRADEYECSVCGSVYDKPYAVCPHCNSQMGGSKYDPDWVDEMAGYDEIFGDD' A
#
# COMPACT_ATOMS: atom_id res chain seq x y z
N MET A 1 -18.20 -3.31 -5.41
CA MET A 1 -17.42 -2.47 -6.35
C MET A 1 -15.96 -2.84 -6.17
N SER A 2 -15.33 -3.42 -7.18
CA SER A 2 -13.93 -3.84 -7.15
C SER A 2 -13.04 -2.60 -7.04
N LYS A 3 -12.33 -2.43 -5.92
CA LYS A 3 -11.38 -1.32 -5.73
C LYS A 3 -10.15 -1.57 -6.60
N ALA A 4 -9.71 -0.57 -7.35
CA ALA A 4 -8.45 -0.63 -8.07
C ALA A 4 -7.28 -0.57 -7.06
N HIS A 5 -6.16 -1.23 -7.37
CA HIS A 5 -4.99 -1.25 -6.49
C HIS A 5 -3.70 -1.17 -7.30
N TRP A 6 -2.63 -0.74 -6.63
CA TRP A 6 -1.27 -0.81 -7.17
C TRP A 6 -0.68 -2.18 -6.88
N ILE A 7 -0.11 -2.79 -7.91
CA ILE A 7 0.70 -3.99 -7.82
C ILE A 7 2.14 -3.52 -7.64
N GLU A 8 2.73 -3.77 -6.48
CA GLU A 8 4.11 -3.40 -6.17
C GLU A 8 5.06 -4.50 -6.62
N HIS A 9 6.00 -4.13 -7.48
CA HIS A 9 7.12 -4.94 -7.94
C HIS A 9 8.36 -4.48 -7.19
N SER A 10 8.60 -5.08 -6.04
CA SER A 10 9.78 -4.80 -5.25
C SER A 10 11.00 -5.53 -5.82
N HIS A 11 12.03 -4.75 -6.15
CA HIS A 11 13.25 -5.26 -6.74
C HIS A 11 14.40 -5.18 -5.73
N LEU A 12 15.14 -6.29 -5.56
CA LEU A 12 16.26 -6.38 -4.63
C LEU A 12 17.39 -5.35 -4.88
N PHE A 13 17.50 -4.83 -6.11
CA PHE A 13 18.58 -3.94 -6.54
C PHE A 13 18.10 -2.76 -7.38
N ARG A 14 16.78 -2.52 -7.46
CA ARG A 14 16.18 -1.42 -8.23
C ARG A 14 15.07 -0.76 -7.41
N ALA A 15 14.68 0.45 -7.83
CA ALA A 15 13.51 1.11 -7.28
C ALA A 15 12.26 0.23 -7.47
N ASP A 16 11.35 0.31 -6.51
CA ASP A 16 10.08 -0.40 -6.54
C ASP A 16 9.18 0.17 -7.64
N GLU A 17 8.60 -0.71 -8.45
CA GLU A 17 7.71 -0.33 -9.56
C GLU A 17 6.25 -0.62 -9.20
N TYR A 18 5.36 0.33 -9.47
CA TYR A 18 3.93 0.26 -9.13
C TYR A 18 3.08 0.17 -10.39
N GLU A 19 2.49 -1.00 -10.64
CA GLU A 19 1.62 -1.26 -11.79
C GLU A 19 0.14 -1.08 -11.44
N CYS A 20 -0.62 -0.41 -12.32
CA CYS A 20 -2.06 -0.24 -12.16
C CYS A 20 -2.82 -1.53 -12.52
N SER A 21 -3.58 -2.09 -11.58
CA SER A 21 -4.38 -3.31 -11.81
C SER A 21 -5.50 -3.17 -12.86
N VAL A 22 -5.80 -1.95 -13.32
CA VAL A 22 -6.90 -1.66 -14.27
C VAL A 22 -6.39 -1.47 -15.69
N CYS A 23 -5.33 -0.67 -15.85
CA CYS A 23 -4.80 -0.31 -17.17
C CYS A 23 -3.38 -0.83 -17.45
N GLY A 24 -2.70 -1.41 -16.47
CA GLY A 24 -1.34 -1.93 -16.62
C GLY A 24 -0.25 -0.86 -16.72
N SER A 25 -0.56 0.41 -16.43
CA SER A 25 0.47 1.46 -16.42
C SER A 25 1.37 1.33 -15.20
N VAL A 26 2.69 1.40 -15.42
CA VAL A 26 3.72 1.30 -14.39
C VAL A 26 4.25 2.70 -14.02
N TYR A 27 4.41 2.94 -12.72
CA TYR A 27 4.94 4.18 -12.15
C TYR A 27 5.95 3.90 -11.04
N ASP A 28 6.86 4.83 -10.81
CA ASP A 28 7.85 4.76 -9.72
C ASP A 28 7.25 5.08 -8.33
N LYS A 29 6.00 5.54 -8.28
CA LYS A 29 5.35 5.94 -7.02
C LYS A 29 3.85 5.63 -7.03
N PRO A 30 3.26 5.19 -5.90
CA PRO A 30 1.83 4.98 -5.79
C PRO A 30 1.11 6.33 -5.64
N TYR A 31 0.17 6.61 -6.55
CA TYR A 31 -0.72 7.78 -6.48
C TYR A 31 -2.11 7.37 -5.97
N ALA A 32 -2.85 8.29 -5.34
CA ALA A 32 -4.24 8.03 -4.93
C ALA A 32 -5.16 7.70 -6.12
N VAL A 33 -4.81 8.20 -7.30
CA VAL A 33 -5.54 7.98 -8.55
C VAL A 33 -4.53 7.69 -9.64
N CYS A 34 -4.79 6.68 -10.48
CA CYS A 34 -3.95 6.41 -11.63
C CYS A 34 -4.03 7.57 -12.64
N PRO A 35 -2.92 8.21 -13.02
CA PRO A 35 -2.95 9.36 -13.93
C PRO A 35 -3.27 8.98 -15.39
N HIS A 36 -3.19 7.70 -15.75
CA HIS A 36 -3.51 7.23 -17.09
C HIS A 36 -5.01 6.91 -17.27
N CYS A 37 -5.60 6.14 -16.35
CA CYS A 37 -7.00 5.72 -16.46
C CYS A 37 -7.95 6.37 -15.44
N ASN A 38 -7.46 7.30 -14.63
CA ASN A 38 -8.23 7.97 -13.56
C ASN A 38 -8.90 7.02 -12.56
N SER A 39 -8.42 5.78 -12.42
CA SER A 39 -8.95 4.83 -11.45
C SER A 39 -8.52 5.21 -10.04
N GLN A 40 -9.49 5.28 -9.12
CA GLN A 40 -9.24 5.55 -7.70
C GLN A 40 -8.62 4.32 -7.06
N MET A 41 -7.37 4.46 -6.62
CA MET A 41 -6.59 3.38 -6.06
C MET A 41 -6.87 3.31 -4.57
N GLY A 42 -7.27 2.13 -4.08
CA GLY A 42 -7.34 1.86 -2.65
C GLY A 42 -5.92 1.99 -2.10
N GLY A 43 -5.73 2.94 -1.17
CA GLY A 43 -4.42 3.33 -0.64
C GLY A 43 -3.54 2.14 -0.26
N SER A 44 -2.23 2.33 -0.42
CA SER A 44 -1.21 1.41 0.08
C SER A 44 -1.43 1.10 1.56
N LYS A 45 -0.99 -0.08 1.99
CA LYS A 45 -1.15 -0.73 3.30
C LYS A 45 -0.76 0.08 4.56
N TYR A 46 -0.40 1.36 4.41
CA TYR A 46 -0.25 2.29 5.51
C TYR A 46 -1.61 2.88 5.89
N ASP A 47 -2.53 2.00 6.28
CA ASP A 47 -3.68 2.40 7.10
C ASP A 47 -3.12 2.63 8.52
N PRO A 48 -3.19 3.86 9.06
CA PRO A 48 -2.72 4.15 10.42
C PRO A 48 -3.45 3.34 11.51
N ASP A 49 -4.53 2.65 11.17
CA ASP A 49 -5.24 1.69 12.02
C ASP A 49 -4.39 0.46 12.40
N TRP A 50 -3.36 0.09 11.61
CA TRP A 50 -2.46 -1.02 11.92
C TRP A 50 -1.49 -0.73 13.08
N VAL A 51 -1.30 0.54 13.43
CA VAL A 51 -0.39 0.98 14.50
C VAL A 51 -1.04 0.89 15.88
N ASP A 52 -2.36 1.02 15.97
CA ASP A 52 -3.09 0.99 17.26
C ASP A 52 -3.11 -0.41 17.91
N GLU A 53 -3.14 -1.49 17.12
CA GLU A 53 -3.09 -2.87 17.66
C GLU A 53 -1.70 -3.28 18.19
N MET A 54 -0.61 -2.64 17.73
CA MET A 54 0.74 -2.97 18.19
C MET A 54 1.06 -2.34 19.55
N ALA A 55 0.41 -1.22 19.88
CA ALA A 55 0.53 -0.58 21.19
C ALA A 55 -0.15 -1.41 22.31
N GLY A 56 -1.18 -2.19 21.99
CA GLY A 56 -1.88 -3.04 22.97
C GLY A 56 -1.12 -4.29 23.41
N TYR A 57 -0.14 -4.76 22.63
CA TYR A 57 0.63 -5.97 22.95
C TYR A 57 1.79 -5.72 23.92
N ASP A 58 2.34 -4.51 23.96
CA ASP A 58 3.45 -4.16 24.87
C ASP A 58 2.97 -4.00 26.34
N GLU A 59 1.68 -3.77 26.56
CA GLU A 59 1.07 -3.60 27.89
C GLU A 59 0.66 -4.93 28.56
N ILE A 60 0.66 -6.06 27.83
CA ILE A 60 0.25 -7.39 28.35
C ILE A 60 1.43 -8.25 28.84
N PHE A 61 2.65 -7.99 28.38
CA PHE A 61 3.84 -8.81 28.67
C PHE A 61 4.88 -8.13 29.58
N GLY A 62 4.55 -6.95 30.14
CA GLY A 62 5.41 -6.17 31.01
C GLY A 62 4.88 -6.03 32.43
N ASP A 63 4.71 -7.14 33.16
CA ASP A 63 4.63 -7.09 34.63
C ASP A 63 5.34 -8.34 35.20
N ASP A 64 6.44 -8.08 35.89
CA ASP A 64 7.23 -9.01 36.72
C ASP A 64 6.51 -9.28 38.05
#